data_AF-A0A2N5E8G8-F1
#
_entry.id   AF-A0A2N5E8G8-F1
#
_cell.length_a   1.000
_cell.length_b   1.000
_cell.length_c   1.000
_cell.angle_alpha   90.00
_cell.angle_beta   90.00
_cell.angle_gamma   90.00
#
_symmetry.space_group_name_H-M   'P 1'
#
loop_
_entity.id
_entity.type
_entity.pdbx_description
1 polymer ?
#
loop_
_entity_poly.entity_id
_entity_poly.type
_entity_poly.pdbx_seq_one_letter_code
_entity_poly.pdbx_strand_id
1 'polypeptide(L)' 'MFKVLIILIIDNAIFPLTILAFAFLWLFLLPEYWWELMLVTLVFLVWFFSRISRRFEKYN' A
#
# COMPACT_ATOMS: atom_id res chain seq x y z
N MET A 1 16.77 15.79 3.20
CA MET A 1 15.41 16.38 3.26
C MET A 1 14.49 15.87 2.16
N PHE A 2 14.87 15.92 0.88
CA PHE A 2 14.02 15.45 -0.25
C PHE A 2 13.56 13.98 -0.14
N LYS A 3 14.42 13.07 0.35
CA LYS A 3 14.06 11.65 0.55
C LYS A 3 12.90 11.45 1.53
N VAL A 4 12.86 12.25 2.60
CA VAL A 4 11.81 12.16 3.64
C VAL A 4 10.47 12.67 3.08
N LEU A 5 10.48 13.73 2.27
CA LEU A 5 9.30 14.21 1.55
C LEU A 5 8.73 13.15 0.60
N ILE A 6 9.59 12.44 -0.14
CA ILE A 6 9.16 11.35 -1.03
C ILE A 6 8.50 10.21 -0.24
N ILE A 7 9.08 9.80 0.89
CA ILE A 7 8.51 8.76 1.76
C ILE A 7 7.16 9.21 2.32
N LEU A 8 7.05 10.46 2.77
CA LEU A 8 5.81 11.04 3.27
C LEU A 8 4.70 11.04 2.21
N ILE A 9 5.02 11.38 0.96
CA ILE A 9 4.07 11.33 -0.16
C ILE A 9 3.65 9.88 -0.44
N ILE A 10 4.60 8.95 -0.42
CA ILE A 10 4.32 7.53 -0.64
C ILE A 10 3.37 6.99 0.45
N ASP A 11 3.65 7.25 1.73
CA ASP A 11 2.83 6.77 2.84
C ASP A 11 1.48 7.49 2.97
N ASN A 12 1.40 8.81 2.76
CA ASN A 12 0.13 9.54 2.94
C ASN A 12 -0.75 9.58 1.68
N ALA A 13 -0.18 9.50 0.48
CA ALA A 13 -0.96 9.57 -0.75
C ALA A 13 -1.04 8.21 -1.43
N ILE A 14 0.09 7.58 -1.74
CA ILE A 14 0.12 6.37 -2.58
C ILE A 14 -0.47 5.16 -1.85
N PHE A 15 -0.18 5.00 -0.55
CA PHE A 15 -0.71 3.90 0.25
C PHE A 15 -2.25 3.88 0.31
N PRO A 16 -2.95 4.96 0.72
CA PRO A 16 -4.42 4.96 0.72
C PRO A 16 -5.00 4.88 -0.69
N LEU A 17 -4.36 5.47 -1.70
CA LEU A 17 -4.85 5.39 -3.08
C LEU A 17 -4.82 3.95 -3.62
N THR A 18 -3.75 3.21 -3.31
CA THR A 18 -3.64 1.81 -3.71
C THR A 18 -4.66 0.93 -3.00
N ILE A 19 -4.89 1.14 -1.70
CA ILE A 19 -5.95 0.45 -0.97
C ILE A 19 -7.32 0.70 -1.60
N LEU A 20 -7.65 1.96 -1.90
CA LEU A 20 -8.93 2.29 -2.55
C LEU A 20 -9.04 1.66 -3.94
N ALA A 21 -8.00 1.76 -4.76
CA ALA A 21 -7.99 1.16 -6.09
C ALA A 21 -8.24 -0.36 -6.04
N PHE A 22 -7.55 -1.08 -5.13
CA PHE A 22 -7.76 -2.50 -4.96
C PHE A 22 -9.13 -2.82 -4.37
N ALA A 23 -9.64 -2.03 -3.42
CA ALA A 23 -10.98 -2.22 -2.88
C ALA A 23 -12.05 -2.14 -3.97
N PHE A 24 -11.98 -1.12 -4.84
CA PHE A 24 -12.87 -0.99 -6.00
C PHE A 24 -12.68 -2.14 -6.99
N LEU A 25 -11.45 -2.54 -7.27
CA LEU A 25 -11.14 -3.62 -8.20
C LEU A 25 -11.69 -4.97 -7.72
N TRP A 26 -11.55 -5.28 -6.43
CA TRP A 26 -12.08 -6.51 -5.84
C TRP A 26 -13.60 -6.51 -5.74
N LEU A 27 -14.22 -5.38 -5.37
CA LEU A 27 -15.68 -5.24 -5.38
C LEU A 27 -16.27 -5.42 -6.79
N PHE A 28 -15.56 -5.00 -7.83
CA PHE A 28 -16.02 -5.12 -9.20
C PHE A 28 -15.81 -6.52 -9.80
N LEU A 29 -14.64 -7.14 -9.58
CA LEU A 29 -14.32 -8.46 -10.15
C LEU A 29 -14.92 -9.63 -9.36
N LEU A 30 -14.79 -9.60 -8.03
CA LEU A 30 -15.05 -10.75 -7.15
C LEU A 30 -15.74 -10.26 -5.86
N PRO A 31 -16.99 -9.76 -5.96
CA PRO A 31 -17.72 -9.18 -4.82
C PRO A 31 -18.00 -10.19 -3.70
N GLU A 32 -17.98 -11.50 -3.95
CA GLU A 32 -18.16 -12.50 -2.89
C GLU A 32 -16.89 -12.69 -2.04
N TYR A 33 -15.71 -12.61 -2.67
CA TYR A 33 -14.42 -12.79 -2.02
C TYR A 33 -13.71 -11.48 -1.69
N TRP A 34 -14.41 -10.35 -1.86
CA TRP A 34 -13.84 -9.01 -1.72
C TRP A 34 -13.13 -8.82 -0.38
N TRP A 35 -13.70 -9.31 0.71
CA TRP A 35 -13.17 -9.17 2.06
C TRP A 35 -11.87 -9.95 2.24
N GLU A 36 -11.83 -11.21 1.79
CA GLU A 36 -10.64 -12.06 1.87
C GLU A 36 -9.50 -11.50 1.01
N LEU A 37 -9.82 -11.08 -0.21
CA LEU A 37 -8.87 -10.46 -1.13
C LEU A 37 -8.36 -9.13 -0.60
N MET A 38 -9.21 -8.32 0.04
CA MET A 38 -8.81 -7.06 0.67
C MET A 38 -7.84 -7.31 1.83
N LEU A 39 -8.08 -8.33 2.67
CA LEU A 39 -7.17 -8.72 3.75
C LEU A 39 -5.81 -9.16 3.21
N VAL A 40 -5.79 -10.01 2.19
CA VAL A 40 -4.53 -10.45 1.54
C VAL A 40 -3.79 -9.24 0.96
N THR A 41 -4.50 -8.33 0.30
CA THR A 41 -3.92 -7.13 -0.30
C THR A 41 -3.34 -6.19 0.77
N LEU A 42 -4.03 -6.01 1.90
CA LEU A 42 -3.55 -5.22 3.04
C LEU A 42 -2.26 -5.79 3.61
N VAL A 43 -2.19 -7.11 3.84
CA VAL A 43 -0.97 -7.78 4.33
C VAL A 43 0.18 -7.58 3.33
N PHE A 44 -0.09 -7.73 2.03
CA PHE A 44 0.90 -7.50 0.99
C PHE A 44 1.39 -6.05 0.92
N LEU A 45 0.48 -5.08 1.00
CA LEU A 45 0.78 -3.66 0.98
C LEU A 45 1.60 -3.25 2.20
N VAL A 46 1.20 -3.65 3.40
CA VAL A 46 1.95 -3.36 4.63
C VAL A 46 3.35 -3.97 4.55
N TRP A 47 3.48 -5.22 4.08
CA TRP A 47 4.79 -5.86 3.92
C TRP A 47 5.66 -5.16 2.87
N PHE A 48 5.07 -4.79 1.73
CA PHE A 48 5.77 -4.12 0.64
C PHE A 48 6.24 -2.72 1.04
N PHE A 49 5.35 -1.90 1.62
CA PHE A 49 5.67 -0.55 2.09
C PHE A 49 6.64 -0.57 3.28
N SER A 50 6.50 -1.50 4.23
CA SER A 50 7.48 -1.69 5.31
C SER A 50 8.87 -2.05 4.77
N ARG A 51 8.94 -2.91 3.74
CA ARG A 51 10.20 -3.27 3.08
C ARG A 51 10.82 -2.10 2.32
N ILE A 52 10.00 -1.27 1.67
CA ILE A 52 10.44 -0.04 1.00
C ILE A 52 11.00 0.93 2.05
N SER A 53 10.25 1.20 3.11
CA SER A 53 10.65 2.12 4.18
C SER A 53 12.00 1.71 4.80
N ARG A 54 12.18 0.41 5.11
CA ARG A 54 13.46 -0.15 5.57
C ARG A 54 14.62 0.02 4.58
N ARG A 55 14.35 -0.07 3.27
CA ARG A 55 15.41 0.17 2.28
C ARG A 55 15.82 1.64 2.26
N PHE A 56 14.87 2.56 2.40
CA PHE A 56 15.18 3.99 2.43
C PHE A 56 15.93 4.42 3.70
N GLU A 57 15.60 3.82 4.86
CA GLU A 57 16.33 4.02 6.11
C GLU A 57 17.81 3.61 6.00
N LYS A 58 18.11 2.56 5.23
CA LYS A 58 19.48 2.07 5.02
C LYS A 58 20.36 2.99 4.15
N TYR A 59 19.79 4.04 3.56
CA TYR A 59 20.49 5.02 2.70
C TYR A 59 20.56 6.42 3.34
N ASN A 60 20.36 6.51 4.66
CA ASN A 60 20.58 7.69 5.50
C ASN A 60 21.68 7.39 6.52
#